data_AF-A0A315EXN6-F1
#
_entry.id   AF-A0A315EXN6-F1
#
_cell.length_a   1.000
_cell.length_b   1.000
_cell.length_c   1.000
_cell.angle_alpha   90.00
_cell.angle_beta   90.00
_cell.angle_gamma   90.00
#
_symmetry.space_group_name_H-M   'P 1'
#
loop_
_entity.id
_entity.type
_entity.pdbx_description
1 polymer ?
#
loop_
_entity_poly.entity_id
_entity_poly.type
_entity_poly.pdbx_seq_one_letter_code
_entity_poly.pdbx_strand_id
1 'polypeptide(L)'
;MSSLPWLASAQTKLITEAEAQTPNLQVPSTRAITRGPGISLLSPTEVAGKAFAFKLAFEPRGGAKIDAGSIKFEYLKQPLVDLTSRFKPGLNGNQLELPQVSIPTGTHPIRVSVRDTEGREAHTIIHLNAK
;
A
#
# COMPACT_ATOMS: atom_id res chain seq x y z
N MET A 1 12.08 26.49 33.25
CA MET A 1 12.46 26.03 31.90
C MET A 1 11.72 24.72 31.67
N SER A 2 10.53 24.76 31.05
CA SER A 2 9.73 23.55 30.79
C SER A 2 9.78 23.25 29.30
N SER A 3 10.60 22.27 28.93
CA SER A 3 10.64 21.71 27.57
C SER A 3 9.42 20.80 27.38
N LEU A 4 8.47 21.22 26.55
CA LEU A 4 7.42 20.35 26.04
C LEU A 4 8.04 19.31 25.11
N PRO A 5 7.76 18.01 25.27
CA PRO A 5 8.22 17.01 24.33
C PRO A 5 7.52 17.22 22.99
N TRP A 6 8.34 17.37 21.95
CA TRP A 6 7.94 17.44 20.56
C TRP A 6 7.04 16.24 20.23
N LEU A 7 5.77 16.47 19.94
CA LEU A 7 4.92 15.51 19.26
C LEU A 7 5.54 15.30 17.87
N ALA A 8 6.39 14.28 17.75
CA ALA A 8 6.84 13.80 16.45
C ALA A 8 5.60 13.36 15.69
N SER A 9 5.15 14.15 14.71
CA SER A 9 4.23 13.67 13.68
C SER A 9 4.86 12.43 13.07
N ALA A 10 4.29 11.27 13.39
CA ALA A 10 4.81 9.98 12.97
C ALA A 10 4.59 9.81 11.46
N GLN A 11 5.46 10.43 10.67
CA GLN A 11 5.53 10.20 9.24
C GLN A 11 5.81 8.72 9.03
N THR A 12 4.85 8.02 8.44
CA THR A 12 5.00 6.59 8.20
C THR A 12 5.94 6.40 7.02
N LYS A 13 7.19 6.01 7.31
CA LYS A 13 8.17 5.68 6.28
C LYS A 13 7.79 4.35 5.64
N LEU A 14 7.09 4.42 4.50
CA LEU A 14 6.56 3.25 3.81
C LEU A 14 7.67 2.46 3.12
N ILE A 15 8.65 3.14 2.52
CA ILE A 15 9.77 2.53 1.80
C ILE A 15 11.06 3.21 2.26
N THR A 16 12.13 2.43 2.43
CA THR A 16 13.46 2.95 2.76
C THR A 16 14.32 3.12 1.49
N GLU A 17 15.33 3.99 1.57
CA GLU A 17 16.27 4.19 0.46
C GLU A 17 17.01 2.89 0.10
N ALA A 18 17.44 2.12 1.10
CA ALA A 18 18.07 0.83 0.88
C ALA A 18 17.16 -0.15 0.12
N GLU A 19 15.87 -0.23 0.49
CA GLU A 19 14.89 -1.05 -0.23
C GLU A 19 14.67 -0.52 -1.66
N ALA A 20 14.64 0.81 -1.86
CA ALA A 20 14.44 1.40 -3.19
C ALA A 20 15.62 1.21 -4.14
N GLN A 21 16.85 1.07 -3.62
CA GLN A 21 18.05 0.79 -4.40
C GLN A 21 18.14 -0.65 -4.93
N THR A 22 17.37 -1.58 -4.35
CA THR A 22 17.34 -2.97 -4.85
C THR A 22 16.67 -3.06 -6.24
N PRO A 23 16.98 -4.08 -7.05
CA PRO A 23 16.35 -4.23 -8.35
C PRO A 23 14.85 -4.56 -8.21
N ASN A 24 14.04 -4.05 -9.16
CA ASN A 24 12.61 -4.37 -9.23
C ASN A 24 12.42 -5.83 -9.65
N LEU A 25 11.52 -6.54 -8.97
CA LEU A 25 11.05 -7.83 -9.45
C LEU A 25 10.25 -7.62 -10.73
N GLN A 26 10.61 -8.36 -11.77
CA GLN A 26 9.81 -8.43 -12.99
C GLN A 26 8.58 -9.30 -12.71
N VAL A 27 7.43 -8.67 -12.56
CA VAL A 27 6.16 -9.39 -12.39
C VAL A 27 5.43 -9.36 -13.72
N PRO A 28 5.07 -10.51 -14.32
CA PRO A 28 4.27 -10.54 -15.53
C PRO A 28 2.98 -9.75 -15.32
N SER A 29 2.66 -8.84 -16.24
CA SER A 29 1.40 -8.10 -16.22
C SER A 29 0.25 -9.01 -16.65
N THR A 30 -0.18 -9.89 -15.75
CA THR A 30 -1.35 -10.73 -15.98
C THR A 30 -2.58 -9.91 -15.60
N ARG A 31 -3.36 -9.48 -16.60
CA ARG A 31 -4.72 -8.99 -16.39
C ARG A 31 -5.61 -10.18 -15.98
N ALA A 32 -5.57 -10.55 -14.72
CA ALA A 32 -6.45 -11.58 -14.20
C ALA A 32 -7.89 -11.05 -14.21
N ILE A 33 -8.81 -11.82 -14.78
CA ILE A 33 -10.26 -11.62 -14.59
C ILE A 33 -10.57 -12.06 -13.15
N THR A 34 -10.38 -11.16 -12.19
CA THR A 34 -10.63 -11.45 -10.78
C THR A 34 -12.13 -11.37 -10.49
N ARG A 35 -12.66 -12.46 -9.93
CA ARG A 35 -14.00 -12.52 -9.32
C ARG A 35 -14.01 -12.04 -7.86
N GLY A 36 -12.85 -11.64 -7.33
CA GLY A 36 -12.68 -11.16 -5.96
C GLY A 36 -12.98 -9.67 -5.80
N PRO A 37 -12.62 -9.10 -4.64
CA PRO A 37 -12.81 -7.69 -4.34
C PRO A 37 -12.18 -6.76 -5.38
N GLY A 38 -12.79 -5.58 -5.58
CA GLY A 38 -12.14 -4.47 -6.28
C GLY A 38 -11.06 -3.84 -5.41
N ILE A 39 -9.95 -3.44 -6.01
CA ILE A 39 -8.90 -2.64 -5.36
C ILE A 39 -8.74 -1.35 -6.16
N SER A 40 -9.13 -0.22 -5.56
CA SER A 40 -9.15 1.09 -6.19
C SER A 40 -8.16 2.02 -5.49
N LEU A 41 -7.12 2.45 -6.21
CA LEU A 41 -6.21 3.49 -5.71
C LEU A 41 -6.92 4.84 -5.80
N LEU A 42 -7.09 5.53 -4.67
CA LEU A 42 -7.74 6.84 -4.60
C LEU A 42 -6.74 7.99 -4.57
N SER A 43 -5.51 7.74 -4.11
CA SER A 43 -4.41 8.73 -4.18
C SER A 43 -3.78 8.77 -5.57
N PRO A 44 -3.17 9.89 -5.98
CA PRO A 44 -2.43 9.96 -7.23
C PRO A 44 -1.26 8.97 -7.24
N THR A 45 -0.92 8.46 -8.42
CA THR A 45 0.28 7.65 -8.63
C THR A 45 1.55 8.48 -8.59
N GLU A 46 1.48 9.76 -8.98
CA GLU A 46 2.57 10.72 -8.84
C GLU A 46 2.49 11.43 -7.48
N VAL A 47 3.55 11.32 -6.68
CA VAL A 47 3.56 11.82 -5.29
C VAL A 47 4.85 12.58 -4.97
N ALA A 48 4.77 13.50 -4.01
CA ALA A 48 5.97 14.13 -3.45
C ALA A 48 6.59 13.14 -2.45
N GLY A 49 7.75 12.55 -2.77
CA GLY A 49 8.31 11.44 -1.98
C GLY A 49 8.50 11.75 -0.48
N LYS A 50 8.63 13.03 -0.12
CA LYS A 50 8.84 13.48 1.26
C LYS A 50 7.62 13.32 2.17
N ALA A 51 6.41 13.60 1.68
CA ALA A 51 5.18 13.53 2.47
C ALA A 51 3.97 13.60 1.53
N PHE A 52 3.14 12.57 1.53
CA PHE A 52 1.89 12.55 0.77
C PHE A 52 0.81 11.74 1.50
N ALA A 53 -0.45 11.93 1.09
CA ALA A 53 -1.55 11.12 1.56
C ALA A 53 -1.72 9.90 0.64
N PHE A 54 -1.66 8.70 1.20
CA PHE A 54 -1.95 7.46 0.48
C PHE A 54 -3.37 7.00 0.82
N LYS A 55 -4.20 6.79 -0.20
CA LYS A 55 -5.59 6.35 -0.03
C LYS A 55 -5.92 5.24 -0.99
N LEU A 56 -6.52 4.19 -0.48
CA LEU A 56 -6.92 3.02 -1.25
C LEU A 56 -8.25 2.49 -0.73
N ALA A 57 -9.12 2.04 -1.63
CA ALA A 57 -10.42 1.48 -1.30
C ALA A 57 -10.51 0.03 -1.76
N PHE A 58 -11.15 -0.78 -0.93
CA PHE A 58 -11.48 -2.17 -1.18
C PHE A 58 -12.99 -2.29 -1.39
N GLU A 59 -13.38 -2.70 -2.59
CA GLU A 59 -14.78 -2.81 -2.98
C GLU A 59 -15.22 -4.27 -2.89
N PRO A 60 -15.99 -4.66 -1.85
CA PRO A 60 -16.56 -5.99 -1.78
C PRO A 60 -17.55 -6.18 -2.92
N ARG A 61 -17.71 -7.44 -3.37
CA ARG A 61 -18.64 -7.81 -4.43
C ARG A 61 -19.59 -8.90 -3.94
N GLY A 62 -20.77 -8.99 -4.54
CA GLY A 62 -21.72 -10.08 -4.28
C GLY A 62 -22.21 -10.21 -2.84
N GLY A 63 -22.22 -9.12 -2.06
CA GLY A 63 -22.67 -9.14 -0.66
C GLY A 63 -21.63 -9.65 0.36
N ALA A 64 -20.44 -10.04 -0.09
CA ALA A 64 -19.34 -10.42 0.80
C ALA A 64 -18.77 -9.21 1.54
N LYS A 65 -17.93 -9.46 2.55
CA LYS A 65 -17.17 -8.42 3.26
C LYS A 65 -15.67 -8.60 3.01
N ILE A 66 -14.92 -7.52 3.11
CA ILE A 66 -13.47 -7.57 3.02
C ILE A 66 -12.91 -8.20 4.29
N ASP A 67 -12.04 -9.19 4.15
CA ASP A 67 -11.27 -9.71 5.28
C ASP A 67 -10.03 -8.83 5.48
N ALA A 68 -10.09 -7.93 6.46
CA ALA A 68 -8.98 -7.03 6.78
C ALA A 68 -7.69 -7.77 7.16
N GLY A 69 -7.79 -9.01 7.70
CA GLY A 69 -6.62 -9.83 8.04
C GLY A 69 -5.92 -10.44 6.83
N SER A 70 -6.62 -10.51 5.69
CA SER A 70 -6.08 -11.03 4.43
C SER A 70 -5.33 -9.99 3.60
N ILE A 71 -5.46 -8.71 3.95
CA ILE A 71 -4.86 -7.62 3.18
C ILE A 71 -3.34 -7.70 3.32
N LYS A 72 -2.66 -7.79 2.18
CA LYS A 72 -1.20 -7.84 2.10
C LYS A 72 -0.69 -6.75 1.17
N PHE A 73 0.40 -6.14 1.59
CA PHE A 73 1.14 -5.15 0.82
C PHE A 73 2.57 -5.64 0.65
N GLU A 74 2.99 -5.83 -0.58
CA GLU A 74 4.31 -6.37 -0.90
C GLU A 74 5.01 -5.41 -1.85
N TYR A 75 6.21 -4.98 -1.49
CA TYR A 75 7.04 -4.19 -2.37
C TYR A 75 7.77 -5.12 -3.34
N LEU A 76 7.54 -4.95 -4.65
CA LEU A 76 8.06 -5.83 -5.70
C LEU A 76 9.53 -5.51 -6.01
N LYS A 77 10.37 -5.76 -5.02
CA LYS A 77 11.82 -5.65 -5.03
C LYS A 77 12.47 -7.01 -4.79
N GLN A 78 13.76 -7.13 -5.04
CA GLN A 78 14.52 -8.34 -4.76
C GLN A 78 15.62 -8.05 -3.73
N PRO A 79 15.50 -8.54 -2.48
CA PRO A 79 14.45 -9.45 -1.96
C PRO A 79 13.08 -8.78 -1.79
N LEU A 80 12.00 -9.58 -1.82
CA LEU A 80 10.62 -9.10 -1.63
C LEU A 80 10.47 -8.50 -0.23
N VAL A 81 9.88 -7.31 -0.14
CA VAL A 81 9.69 -6.62 1.15
C VAL A 81 8.21 -6.63 1.51
N ASP A 82 7.89 -7.21 2.67
CA ASP A 82 6.54 -7.12 3.22
C ASP A 82 6.31 -5.74 3.86
N LEU A 83 5.39 -4.98 3.28
CA LEU A 83 4.97 -3.66 3.75
C LEU A 83 3.70 -3.73 4.61
N THR A 84 3.08 -4.90 4.76
CA THR A 84 1.77 -5.06 5.39
C THR A 84 1.72 -4.41 6.77
N SER A 85 2.74 -4.65 7.61
CA SER A 85 2.83 -4.05 8.94
C SER A 85 2.89 -2.52 8.94
N ARG A 86 3.40 -1.89 7.87
CA ARG A 86 3.47 -0.43 7.71
C ARG A 86 2.13 0.17 7.30
N PHE A 87 1.30 -0.59 6.58
CA PHE A 87 -0.03 -0.18 6.14
C PHE A 87 -1.14 -0.50 7.14
N LYS A 88 -0.96 -1.50 8.02
CA LYS A 88 -1.90 -1.86 9.10
C LYS A 88 -2.52 -0.67 9.86
N PRO A 89 -1.75 0.35 10.32
CA PRO A 89 -2.34 1.46 11.08
C PRO A 89 -3.29 2.35 10.27
N GLY A 90 -3.23 2.31 8.93
CA GLY A 90 -4.14 3.07 8.07
C GLY A 90 -5.41 2.32 7.69
N LEU A 91 -5.53 1.03 8.05
CA LEU A 91 -6.67 0.20 7.65
C LEU A 91 -7.90 0.57 8.47
N ASN A 92 -8.91 1.10 7.80
CA ASN A 92 -10.20 1.52 8.34
C ASN A 92 -11.32 0.77 7.61
N GLY A 93 -11.57 -0.47 8.04
CA GLY A 93 -12.57 -1.34 7.43
C GLY A 93 -12.24 -1.66 5.96
N ASN A 94 -12.99 -1.04 5.04
CA ASN A 94 -12.86 -1.25 3.59
C ASN A 94 -11.96 -0.20 2.92
N GLN A 95 -11.34 0.69 3.68
CA GLN A 95 -10.45 1.71 3.15
C GLN A 95 -9.11 1.66 3.88
N LEU A 96 -8.07 2.07 3.18
CA LEU A 96 -6.76 2.33 3.72
C LEU A 96 -6.48 3.82 3.53
N GLU A 97 -6.27 4.53 4.63
CA GLU A 97 -5.89 5.93 4.61
C GLU A 97 -4.67 6.15 5.49
N LEU A 98 -3.60 6.65 4.87
CA LEU A 98 -2.41 7.11 5.56
C LEU A 98 -2.21 8.59 5.21
N PRO A 99 -2.44 9.52 6.15
CA PRO A 99 -2.45 10.95 5.84
C PRO A 99 -1.06 11.51 5.52
N GLN A 100 -0.01 10.92 6.11
CA GLN A 100 1.36 11.38 5.93
C GLN A 100 2.32 10.19 5.80
N VAL A 101 2.68 9.87 4.57
CA VAL A 101 3.63 8.82 4.22
C VAL A 101 4.79 9.36 3.42
N SER A 102 5.93 8.69 3.51
CA SER A 102 7.11 9.01 2.68
C SER A 102 7.70 7.79 2.01
N ILE A 103 8.10 7.99 0.77
CA ILE A 103 8.82 7.03 -0.06
C ILE A 103 10.00 7.77 -0.72
N PRO A 104 11.15 7.12 -0.93
CA PRO A 104 12.25 7.75 -1.65
C PRO A 104 11.85 8.06 -3.09
N THR A 105 12.62 8.87 -3.79
CA THR A 105 12.36 9.22 -5.20
C THR A 105 12.53 7.99 -6.10
N GLY A 106 11.65 7.84 -7.10
CA GLY A 106 11.69 6.74 -8.07
C GLY A 106 10.34 6.09 -8.30
N THR A 107 10.36 4.93 -8.99
CA THR A 107 9.16 4.12 -9.26
C THR A 107 9.10 2.94 -8.30
N HIS A 108 7.98 2.83 -7.58
CA HIS A 108 7.75 1.86 -6.54
C HIS A 108 6.57 0.95 -6.91
N PRO A 109 6.82 -0.24 -7.50
CA PRO A 109 5.77 -1.22 -7.75
C PRO A 109 5.37 -1.92 -6.44
N ILE A 110 4.15 -1.69 -5.98
CA ILE A 110 3.58 -2.28 -4.77
C ILE A 110 2.44 -3.21 -5.18
N ARG A 111 2.55 -4.48 -4.83
CA ARG A 111 1.46 -5.44 -4.95
C ARG A 111 0.55 -5.31 -3.74
N VAL A 112 -0.73 -5.11 -4.00
CA VAL A 112 -1.79 -5.15 -3.00
C VAL A 112 -2.61 -6.39 -3.26
N SER A 113 -2.77 -7.24 -2.25
CA SER A 113 -3.59 -8.44 -2.31
C SER A 113 -4.64 -8.41 -1.20
N VAL A 114 -5.86 -8.86 -1.51
CA VAL A 114 -6.98 -8.88 -0.56
C VAL A 114 -7.87 -10.09 -0.83
N ARG A 115 -8.50 -10.61 0.22
CA ARG A 115 -9.50 -11.66 0.17
C ARG A 115 -10.81 -11.15 0.80
N ASP A 116 -11.93 -11.70 0.36
CA ASP A 116 -13.21 -11.51 1.03
C ASP A 116 -13.59 -12.70 1.94
N THR A 117 -14.68 -12.54 2.68
CA THR A 117 -15.26 -13.57 3.55
C THR A 117 -15.74 -14.82 2.81
N GLU A 118 -15.88 -14.77 1.48
CA GLU A 118 -16.24 -15.93 0.65
C GLU A 118 -15.00 -16.66 0.09
N GLY A 119 -13.80 -16.22 0.46
CA GLY A 119 -12.54 -16.83 0.05
C GLY A 119 -12.04 -16.38 -1.32
N ARG A 120 -12.69 -15.41 -1.96
CA ARG A 120 -12.26 -14.90 -3.28
C ARG A 120 -11.12 -13.92 -3.09
N GLU A 121 -10.08 -14.08 -3.90
CA GLU A 121 -8.89 -13.25 -3.84
C GLU A 121 -8.82 -12.30 -5.03
N ALA A 122 -8.28 -11.11 -4.76
CA ALA A 122 -7.91 -10.14 -5.76
C ALA A 122 -6.51 -9.60 -5.44
N HIS A 123 -5.77 -9.24 -6.48
CA HIS A 123 -4.53 -8.50 -6.32
C HIS A 123 -4.38 -7.51 -7.45
N THR A 124 -3.69 -6.41 -7.17
CA THR A 124 -3.33 -5.38 -8.14
C THR A 124 -1.91 -4.90 -7.89
N ILE A 125 -1.25 -4.39 -8.91
CA ILE A 125 0.07 -3.78 -8.80
C ILE A 125 -0.09 -2.28 -9.03
N ILE A 126 0.26 -1.52 -8.01
CA ILE A 126 0.21 -0.07 -8.00
C ILE A 126 1.62 0.44 -8.19
N HIS A 127 1.81 1.37 -9.12
CA HIS A 127 3.09 2.01 -9.34
C HIS A 127 3.03 3.42 -8.75
N LEU A 128 3.73 3.64 -7.63
CA LEU A 128 3.91 4.97 -7.08
C LEU A 128 5.18 5.58 -7.67
N ASN A 129 5.05 6.76 -8.28
CA ASN A 129 6.16 7.53 -8.83
C ASN A 129 6.40 8.72 -7.91
N ALA A 130 7.47 8.66 -7.13
CA ALA A 130 7.90 9.77 -6.31
C ALA A 130 8.86 10.66 -7.10
N LYS A 131 8.48 11.95 -7.20
CA LYS A 131 9.32 13.03 -7.73
C LYS A 131 10.03 13.76 -6.60
#